data_AF-A0A660YYX7-F1
#
_entry.id   AF-A0A660YYX7-F1
#
_cell.length_a   1.000
_cell.length_b   1.000
_cell.length_c   1.000
_cell.angle_alpha   90.00
_cell.angle_beta   90.00
_cell.angle_gamma   90.00
#
_symmetry.space_group_name_H-M   'P 1'
#
loop_
_entity.id
_entity.type
_entity.pdbx_description
1 polymer ?
#
loop_
_entity_poly.entity_id
_entity_poly.type
_entity_poly.pdbx_seq_one_letter_code
_entity_poly.pdbx_strand_id
1 'polypeptide(L)'
;PKFGGYWDDYGLWTEAFVPRDSVAKFLSRELTRKEGNYEQRLHFLWTFFVWNAAKAYMNFWHLTNREIELANPLPDNITIPTHDYQTGTLLYSVSQRIKSTSITSYFTNFYNMFITKAIEEFPALKNDSIWNYIFSGVIEAEGKEKGLEILSAFKDELQKPNEFEEKEHVLPKLDSFINIVNLSGYIPQALFFAIKRFHRWFELNEGASLSAQAEMLYDLYETYELFDLEEKYPAVRTQFYLRTAFKDSSKEFINALKEIIKKQHDSNVEKEVIQELISGLHLQFQLSEREEFFVTRLSFPHLKPTDSAALVKVKSDFGTATNLVVQLIDNDNVPYTIRNPITPKEISRLHKLFFETNLNVHFNPEHQFLVALSERGFIIGGLFYSRVDDQTAHMEKIVVSSRYRRNGISEGLMNELFNRLKGEHLKYVTTGFFRPEYFYRFGFKIERKYSGLVKDLLNDGNKK
;
A
#
# COMPACT_ATOMS: atom_id res chain seq x y z
N PRO A 1 15.20 15.96 -15.48
CA PRO A 1 16.01 17.15 -15.12
C PRO A 1 16.62 17.78 -16.38
N LYS A 2 16.45 19.09 -16.59
CA LYS A 2 17.30 19.81 -17.55
C LYS A 2 18.66 19.93 -16.89
N PHE A 3 19.64 19.14 -17.30
CA PHE A 3 20.99 19.26 -16.74
C PHE A 3 21.62 20.56 -17.24
N GLY A 4 22.29 21.25 -16.33
CA GLY A 4 23.26 22.25 -16.70
C GLY A 4 24.46 21.60 -17.43
N GLY A 5 25.17 22.37 -18.24
CA GLY A 5 26.31 21.88 -19.02
C GLY A 5 27.56 22.69 -18.72
N TYR A 6 28.73 22.10 -18.95
CA TYR A 6 30.00 22.81 -19.00
C TYR A 6 30.45 22.90 -20.46
N TRP A 7 30.64 24.12 -20.95
CA TRP A 7 31.15 24.43 -22.28
C TRP A 7 32.55 25.01 -22.14
N ASP A 8 33.55 24.12 -22.18
CA ASP A 8 34.97 24.45 -21.94
C ASP A 8 35.48 25.54 -22.88
N ASP A 9 35.09 25.47 -24.16
CA ASP A 9 35.45 26.44 -25.21
C ASP A 9 35.04 27.89 -24.87
N TYR A 10 34.06 28.06 -23.97
CA TYR A 10 33.53 29.37 -23.57
C TYR A 10 33.77 29.68 -22.09
N GLY A 11 34.38 28.78 -21.32
CA GLY A 11 34.48 28.90 -19.86
C GLY A 11 33.12 29.06 -19.17
N LEU A 12 32.05 28.59 -19.81
CA LEU A 12 30.68 28.77 -19.33
C LEU A 12 30.20 27.47 -18.70
N TRP A 13 29.60 27.59 -17.53
CA TRP A 13 28.83 26.52 -16.93
C TRP A 13 27.42 27.02 -16.65
N THR A 14 26.43 26.17 -16.91
CA THR A 14 25.07 26.39 -16.45
C THR A 14 24.76 25.36 -15.39
N GLU A 15 24.00 25.75 -14.38
CA GLU A 15 23.44 24.87 -13.38
C GLU A 15 21.93 25.03 -13.40
N ALA A 16 21.20 23.92 -13.31
CA ALA A 16 19.77 24.01 -13.13
C ALA A 16 19.50 24.46 -11.70
N PHE A 17 18.77 25.57 -11.54
CA PHE A 17 18.37 26.02 -10.21
C PHE A 17 17.51 24.94 -9.54
N VAL A 18 18.02 24.40 -8.43
CA VAL A 18 17.28 23.47 -7.57
C VAL A 18 16.79 24.26 -6.36
N PRO A 19 15.47 24.50 -6.20
CA PRO A 19 14.92 25.34 -5.14
C PRO A 19 14.89 24.67 -3.76
N ARG A 20 15.86 23.78 -3.46
CA ARG A 20 15.92 23.02 -2.20
C ARG A 20 17.32 23.15 -1.61
N ASP A 21 17.42 23.03 -0.29
CA ASP A 21 18.70 22.99 0.39
C ASP A 21 19.37 21.62 0.22
N SER A 22 20.70 21.59 0.25
CA SER A 22 21.44 20.35 0.44
C SER A 22 21.12 19.73 1.80
N VAL A 23 21.36 18.43 1.97
CA VAL A 23 21.23 17.78 3.27
C VAL A 23 22.14 18.45 4.30
N ALA A 24 23.39 18.77 3.95
CA ALA A 24 24.31 19.49 4.83
C ALA A 24 23.76 20.84 5.29
N LYS A 25 23.22 21.65 4.36
CA LYS A 25 22.66 22.97 4.66
C LYS A 25 21.39 22.88 5.49
N PHE A 26 20.55 21.86 5.25
CA PHE A 26 19.41 21.55 6.10
C PHE A 26 19.86 21.23 7.54
N LEU A 27 20.78 20.29 7.72
CA LEU A 27 21.31 19.88 9.04
C LEU A 27 21.90 21.08 9.79
N SER A 28 22.71 21.89 9.12
CA SER A 28 23.31 23.10 9.67
C SER A 28 22.26 24.11 10.16
N ARG A 29 21.19 24.31 9.38
CA ARG A 29 20.09 25.21 9.74
C ARG A 29 19.34 24.71 10.96
N GLU A 30 19.04 23.41 11.01
CA GLU A 30 18.34 22.81 12.15
C GLU A 30 19.17 22.89 13.45
N LEU A 31 20.48 22.65 13.35
CA LEU A 31 21.41 22.82 14.46
C LEU A 31 21.50 24.28 14.94
N THR A 32 21.39 25.25 14.03
CA THR A 32 21.43 26.67 14.38
C THR A 32 20.17 27.11 15.12
N ARG A 33 19.00 26.61 14.70
CA ARG A 33 17.71 26.97 15.31
C ARG A 33 17.54 26.39 16.71
N LYS A 34 17.92 25.11 16.91
CA LYS A 34 17.71 24.35 18.16
C LYS A 34 16.28 24.46 18.74
N GLU A 35 15.28 24.59 17.87
CA GLU A 35 13.90 24.78 18.29
C GLU A 35 13.22 23.44 18.61
N GLY A 36 12.61 23.35 19.79
CA GLY A 36 11.82 22.18 20.20
C GLY A 36 12.64 20.88 20.26
N ASN A 37 12.00 19.76 19.91
CA ASN A 37 12.64 18.44 19.93
C ASN A 37 13.42 18.14 18.64
N TYR A 38 14.34 19.05 18.27
CA TYR A 38 15.05 19.01 17.00
C TYR A 38 15.94 17.76 16.86
N GLU A 39 16.57 17.28 17.94
CA GLU A 39 17.41 16.08 17.93
C GLU A 39 16.61 14.84 17.56
N GLN A 40 15.41 14.67 18.14
CA GLN A 40 14.54 13.56 17.79
C GLN A 40 14.06 13.64 16.34
N ARG A 41 13.72 14.85 15.86
CA ARG A 41 13.35 15.07 14.44
C ARG A 41 14.51 14.71 13.51
N LEU A 42 15.72 15.16 13.81
CA LEU A 42 16.92 14.87 13.03
C LEU A 42 17.22 13.37 13.02
N HIS A 43 17.13 12.70 14.18
CA HIS A 43 17.32 11.26 14.27
C HIS A 43 16.35 10.49 13.33
N PHE A 44 15.07 10.90 13.28
CA PHE A 44 14.10 10.28 12.37
C PHE A 44 14.41 10.56 10.89
N LEU A 45 14.65 11.83 10.53
CA LEU A 45 14.94 12.22 9.15
C LEU A 45 16.26 11.66 8.65
N TRP A 46 17.24 11.45 9.54
CA TRP A 46 18.55 10.94 9.16
C TRP A 46 18.48 9.58 8.48
N THR A 47 17.65 8.69 9.01
CA THR A 47 17.44 7.36 8.39
C THR A 47 16.82 7.46 6.99
N PHE A 48 15.92 8.41 6.78
CA PHE A 48 15.33 8.71 5.48
C PHE A 48 16.35 9.31 4.51
N PHE A 49 17.20 10.22 4.99
CA PHE A 49 18.27 10.82 4.19
C PHE A 49 19.31 9.79 3.78
N VAL A 50 19.76 8.93 4.70
CA VAL A 50 20.76 7.91 4.39
C VAL A 50 20.23 6.89 3.39
N TRP A 51 18.98 6.42 3.55
CA TRP A 51 18.36 5.51 2.59
C TRP A 51 18.27 6.14 1.20
N ASN A 52 17.79 7.38 1.10
CA ASN A 52 17.69 8.09 -0.18
C ASN A 52 19.04 8.40 -0.82
N ALA A 53 20.03 8.79 -0.01
CA ALA A 53 21.38 9.02 -0.50
C ALA A 53 21.99 7.72 -1.03
N ALA A 54 21.95 6.64 -0.25
CA ALA A 54 22.45 5.33 -0.68
C ALA A 54 21.78 4.89 -1.99
N LYS A 55 20.46 5.07 -2.12
CA LYS A 55 19.72 4.82 -3.37
C LYS A 55 20.24 5.68 -4.53
N ALA A 56 20.40 6.99 -4.33
CA ALA A 56 20.81 7.92 -5.38
C ALA A 56 22.24 7.67 -5.87
N TYR A 57 23.19 7.46 -4.96
CA TYR A 57 24.57 7.13 -5.30
C TYR A 57 24.68 5.75 -5.93
N MET A 58 23.90 4.77 -5.47
CA MET A 58 23.84 3.43 -6.09
C MET A 58 23.30 3.51 -7.51
N ASN A 59 22.24 4.29 -7.76
CA ASN A 59 21.73 4.54 -9.11
C ASN A 59 22.80 5.16 -10.01
N PHE A 60 23.58 6.12 -9.52
CA PHE A 60 24.68 6.69 -10.29
C PHE A 60 25.74 5.62 -10.64
N TRP A 61 26.20 4.86 -9.64
CA TRP A 61 27.19 3.81 -9.85
C TRP A 61 26.69 2.75 -10.85
N HIS A 62 25.43 2.33 -10.73
CA HIS A 62 24.74 1.45 -11.68
C HIS A 62 24.78 1.99 -13.12
N LEU A 63 24.46 3.27 -13.33
CA LEU A 63 24.46 3.91 -14.65
C LEU A 63 25.84 3.91 -15.31
N THR A 64 26.91 3.76 -14.54
CA THR A 64 28.30 3.68 -15.04
C THR A 64 28.81 2.26 -15.15
N ASN A 65 27.92 1.26 -15.14
CA ASN A 65 28.26 -0.17 -15.06
C ASN A 65 29.18 -0.49 -13.88
N ARG A 66 29.06 0.28 -12.78
CA ARG A 66 29.85 0.14 -11.55
C ARG A 66 31.34 0.41 -11.74
N GLU A 67 31.73 1.13 -12.80
CA GLU A 67 33.13 1.48 -13.06
C GLU A 67 33.53 2.84 -12.48
N ILE A 68 32.55 3.73 -12.25
CA ILE A 68 32.80 5.11 -11.86
C ILE A 68 31.93 5.51 -10.66
N GLU A 69 32.56 6.08 -9.65
CA GLU A 69 31.90 6.61 -8.45
C GLU A 69 31.99 8.13 -8.44
N LEU A 70 31.12 8.78 -7.65
CA LEU A 70 31.26 10.20 -7.38
C LEU A 70 32.38 10.42 -6.37
N ALA A 71 33.26 11.37 -6.69
CA ALA A 71 34.36 11.74 -5.79
C ALA A 71 33.84 12.43 -4.51
N ASN A 72 32.69 13.10 -4.61
CA ASN A 72 32.04 13.77 -3.50
C ASN A 72 30.66 13.16 -3.17
N PRO A 73 30.61 12.10 -2.36
CA PRO A 73 29.38 11.61 -1.75
C PRO A 73 29.07 12.30 -0.41
N LEU A 74 29.40 13.58 -0.21
CA LEU A 74 29.04 14.30 1.02
C LEU A 74 27.55 14.71 1.03
N PRO A 75 26.99 15.04 2.20
CA PRO A 75 25.62 15.59 2.30
C PRO A 75 25.44 16.96 1.62
N ASP A 76 26.51 17.63 1.20
CA ASP A 76 26.43 18.91 0.47
C ASP A 76 26.04 18.75 -1.00
N ASN A 77 26.32 17.58 -1.60
CA ASN A 77 26.14 17.30 -3.01
C ASN A 77 24.77 16.69 -3.35
N ILE A 78 23.88 16.56 -2.37
CA ILE A 78 22.56 15.95 -2.54
C ILE A 78 21.48 16.75 -1.84
N THR A 79 20.31 16.84 -2.48
CA THR A 79 19.08 17.31 -1.84
C THR A 79 18.09 16.16 -1.71
N ILE A 80 17.47 16.09 -0.54
CA ILE A 80 16.47 15.08 -0.19
C ILE A 80 15.29 15.83 0.44
N PRO A 81 14.04 15.51 0.08
CA PRO A 81 12.87 16.09 0.73
C PRO A 81 12.90 15.94 2.25
N THR A 82 12.38 16.91 2.98
CA THR A 82 12.36 16.90 4.45
C THR A 82 11.17 16.14 5.03
N HIS A 83 10.31 15.60 4.16
CA HIS A 83 9.18 14.79 4.54
C HIS A 83 9.34 13.41 3.92
N ASP A 84 9.24 12.37 4.75
CA ASP A 84 9.50 10.96 4.39
C ASP A 84 8.48 10.35 3.40
N TYR A 85 7.42 11.07 3.06
CA TYR A 85 6.44 10.72 2.01
C TYR A 85 6.69 11.46 0.68
N GLN A 86 7.64 12.39 0.63
CA GLN A 86 7.95 13.14 -0.58
C GLN A 86 9.04 12.46 -1.41
N THR A 87 8.96 12.63 -2.73
CA THR A 87 9.96 12.15 -3.69
C THR A 87 10.78 13.31 -4.27
N GLY A 88 11.80 12.97 -5.08
CA GLY A 88 12.63 13.95 -5.77
C GLY A 88 13.98 14.21 -5.09
N THR A 89 14.65 13.14 -4.69
CA THR A 89 16.08 13.16 -4.34
C THR A 89 16.91 13.51 -5.59
N LEU A 90 17.81 14.47 -5.49
CA LEU A 90 18.64 14.94 -6.61
C LEU A 90 20.10 15.14 -6.19
N LEU A 91 21.03 14.71 -7.03
CA LEU A 91 22.45 15.01 -6.93
C LEU A 91 22.71 16.36 -7.62
N TYR A 92 23.46 17.27 -7.00
CA TYR A 92 23.77 18.58 -7.59
C TYR A 92 24.86 18.46 -8.65
N SER A 93 25.96 17.80 -8.29
CA SER A 93 27.12 17.68 -9.15
C SER A 93 27.54 16.22 -9.32
N VAL A 94 27.75 15.84 -10.58
CA VAL A 94 28.32 14.56 -10.98
C VAL A 94 29.65 14.74 -11.74
N SER A 95 30.23 15.94 -11.69
CA SER A 95 31.40 16.29 -12.50
C SER A 95 32.67 15.58 -12.01
N GLN A 96 32.92 15.62 -10.70
CA GLN A 96 34.05 14.96 -10.07
C GLN A 96 33.77 13.46 -9.88
N ARG A 97 34.58 12.65 -10.54
CA ARG A 97 34.41 11.20 -10.67
C ARG A 97 35.72 10.51 -10.36
N ILE A 98 35.63 9.39 -9.66
CA ILE A 98 36.77 8.51 -9.38
C ILE A 98 36.48 7.12 -9.94
N LYS A 99 37.53 6.37 -10.24
CA LYS A 99 37.38 4.98 -10.67
C LYS A 99 36.96 4.12 -9.49
N SER A 100 35.93 3.31 -9.68
CA SER A 100 35.55 2.27 -8.73
C SER A 100 36.59 1.16 -8.73
N THR A 101 37.10 0.81 -7.57
CA THR A 101 38.15 -0.21 -7.43
C THR A 101 37.58 -1.54 -6.96
N SER A 102 36.59 -1.52 -6.07
CA SER A 102 35.88 -2.69 -5.54
C SER A 102 34.56 -2.29 -4.90
N ILE A 103 33.70 -3.27 -4.66
CA ILE A 103 32.43 -3.05 -3.95
C ILE A 103 32.69 -2.56 -2.53
N THR A 104 33.71 -3.11 -1.87
CA THR A 104 34.11 -2.69 -0.52
C THR A 104 34.58 -1.25 -0.48
N SER A 105 35.36 -0.82 -1.47
CA SER A 105 35.80 0.57 -1.59
C SER A 105 34.60 1.52 -1.75
N TYR A 106 33.63 1.17 -2.59
CA TYR A 106 32.41 1.95 -2.79
C TYR A 106 31.65 2.19 -1.47
N PHE A 107 31.34 1.12 -0.72
CA PHE A 107 30.61 1.24 0.54
C PHE A 107 31.42 1.94 1.63
N THR A 108 32.73 1.70 1.69
CA THR A 108 33.63 2.36 2.63
C THR A 108 33.67 3.86 2.36
N ASN A 109 33.80 4.26 1.09
CA ASN A 109 33.82 5.65 0.69
C ASN A 109 32.49 6.35 1.03
N PHE A 110 31.35 5.75 0.69
CA PHE A 110 30.05 6.29 1.05
C PHE A 110 29.87 6.42 2.57
N TYR A 111 30.23 5.39 3.33
CA TYR A 111 30.11 5.43 4.78
C TYR A 111 30.98 6.51 5.41
N ASN A 112 32.27 6.55 5.07
CA ASN A 112 33.20 7.51 5.65
C ASN A 112 32.83 8.96 5.29
N MET A 113 32.42 9.20 4.05
CA MET A 113 32.14 10.56 3.59
C MET A 113 30.71 11.01 3.91
N PHE A 114 29.68 10.20 3.69
CA PHE A 114 28.30 10.61 3.93
C PHE A 114 27.89 10.46 5.40
N ILE A 115 28.34 9.39 6.07
CA ILE A 115 27.90 9.04 7.43
C ILE A 115 28.85 9.58 8.49
N THR A 116 30.12 9.17 8.45
CA THR A 116 31.08 9.50 9.51
C THR A 116 31.28 11.01 9.63
N LYS A 117 31.57 11.71 8.53
CA LYS A 117 31.70 13.18 8.54
C LYS A 117 30.45 13.90 8.99
N ALA A 118 29.26 13.40 8.64
CA ALA A 118 28.00 13.98 9.12
C ALA A 118 27.84 13.78 10.64
N ILE A 119 28.24 12.64 11.20
CA ILE A 119 28.18 12.39 12.65
C ILE A 119 29.24 13.22 13.40
N GLU A 120 30.43 13.41 12.84
CA GLU A 120 31.47 14.27 13.40
C GLU A 120 30.96 15.71 13.57
N GLU A 121 30.26 16.23 12.57
CA GLU A 121 29.65 17.57 12.62
C GLU A 121 28.34 17.59 13.45
N PHE A 122 27.57 16.50 13.42
CA PHE A 122 26.27 16.38 14.08
C PHE A 122 26.16 15.08 14.91
N PRO A 123 26.69 15.03 16.15
CA PRO A 123 26.72 13.80 16.96
C PRO A 123 25.35 13.14 17.22
N ALA A 124 24.27 13.93 17.22
CA ALA A 124 22.89 13.45 17.40
C ALA A 124 22.42 12.50 16.27
N LEU A 125 23.13 12.46 15.14
CA LEU A 125 22.82 11.56 14.02
C LEU A 125 23.29 10.11 14.26
N LYS A 126 24.05 9.84 15.33
CA LYS A 126 24.53 8.49 15.63
C LYS A 126 23.37 7.49 15.70
N ASN A 127 23.50 6.39 14.94
CA ASN A 127 22.48 5.36 14.85
C ASN A 127 23.11 3.99 14.60
N ASP A 128 22.96 3.07 15.55
CA ASP A 128 23.56 1.73 15.45
C ASP A 128 22.96 0.89 14.32
N SER A 129 21.80 1.26 13.77
CA SER A 129 21.17 0.55 12.65
C SER A 129 21.47 1.18 11.29
N ILE A 130 22.44 2.12 11.19
CA ILE A 130 22.62 2.93 9.98
C ILE A 130 22.84 2.10 8.70
N TRP A 131 23.60 1.01 8.83
CA TRP A 131 23.88 0.08 7.74
C TRP A 131 22.63 -0.57 7.14
N ASN A 132 21.60 -0.83 7.94
CA ASN A 132 20.33 -1.38 7.43
C ASN A 132 19.69 -0.42 6.42
N TYR A 133 19.81 0.89 6.63
CA TYR A 133 19.28 1.90 5.70
C TYR A 133 20.14 2.02 4.44
N ILE A 134 21.45 1.83 4.54
CA ILE A 134 22.36 1.77 3.39
C ILE A 134 22.00 0.56 2.52
N PHE A 135 21.91 -0.63 3.12
CA PHE A 135 21.56 -1.86 2.40
C PHE A 135 20.16 -1.79 1.78
N SER A 136 19.21 -1.20 2.50
CA SER A 136 17.89 -0.95 1.94
C SER A 136 17.91 0.01 0.76
N GLY A 137 18.79 1.02 0.77
CA GLY A 137 19.01 1.90 -0.39
C GLY A 137 19.55 1.17 -1.61
N VAL A 138 20.40 0.15 -1.41
CA VAL A 138 20.90 -0.72 -2.49
C VAL A 138 19.76 -1.51 -3.13
N ILE A 139 18.93 -2.19 -2.32
CA ILE A 139 17.79 -2.96 -2.84
C ILE A 139 16.76 -2.04 -3.51
N GLU A 140 16.53 -0.85 -2.96
CA GLU A 140 15.59 0.13 -3.51
C GLU A 140 16.04 0.66 -4.89
N ALA A 141 17.35 0.75 -5.12
CA ALA A 141 17.95 1.16 -6.39
C ALA A 141 17.95 0.03 -7.43
N GLU A 142 18.42 -1.15 -7.04
CA GLU A 142 18.74 -2.25 -7.96
C GLU A 142 17.61 -3.29 -8.11
N GLY A 143 16.64 -3.27 -7.20
CA GLY A 143 15.66 -4.34 -7.02
C GLY A 143 16.16 -5.46 -6.11
N LYS A 144 15.25 -6.37 -5.70
CA LYS A 144 15.52 -7.43 -4.71
C LYS A 144 16.67 -8.34 -5.14
N GLU A 145 16.60 -8.92 -6.33
CA GLU A 145 17.56 -9.94 -6.80
C GLU A 145 18.96 -9.35 -6.97
N LYS A 146 19.10 -8.34 -7.82
CA LYS A 146 20.38 -7.66 -8.06
C LYS A 146 20.94 -6.97 -6.82
N GLY A 147 20.08 -6.40 -5.98
CA GLY A 147 20.49 -5.82 -4.71
C GLY A 147 21.11 -6.86 -3.77
N LEU A 148 20.49 -8.03 -3.65
CA LEU A 148 21.04 -9.14 -2.86
C LEU A 148 22.34 -9.70 -3.45
N GLU A 149 22.48 -9.73 -4.77
CA GLU A 149 23.74 -10.11 -5.43
C GLU A 149 24.87 -9.15 -5.06
N ILE A 150 24.63 -7.83 -5.14
CA ILE A 150 25.62 -6.81 -4.74
C ILE A 150 25.98 -6.94 -3.26
N LEU A 151 24.98 -7.10 -2.39
CA LEU A 151 25.19 -7.22 -0.95
C LEU A 151 25.93 -8.51 -0.58
N SER A 152 25.69 -9.62 -1.30
CA SER A 152 26.43 -10.87 -1.12
C SER A 152 27.88 -10.72 -1.61
N ALA A 153 28.10 -10.08 -2.76
CA ALA A 153 29.45 -9.81 -3.24
C ALA A 153 30.22 -8.86 -2.31
N PHE A 154 29.54 -7.85 -1.76
CA PHE A 154 30.10 -6.97 -0.72
C PHE A 154 30.52 -7.77 0.53
N LYS A 155 29.68 -8.71 0.99
CA LYS A 155 30.00 -9.61 2.10
C LYS A 155 31.26 -10.43 1.81
N ASP A 156 31.34 -11.05 0.63
CA ASP A 156 32.46 -11.90 0.24
C ASP A 156 33.79 -11.12 0.15
N GLU A 157 33.74 -9.88 -0.34
CA GLU A 157 34.91 -8.98 -0.31
C GLU A 157 35.25 -8.54 1.12
N LEU A 158 34.26 -8.24 1.96
CA LEU A 158 34.48 -7.83 3.34
C LEU A 158 35.18 -8.93 4.14
N GLN A 159 34.90 -10.20 3.87
CA GLN A 159 35.53 -11.33 4.58
C GLN A 159 37.03 -11.44 4.32
N LYS A 160 37.50 -11.03 3.13
CA LYS A 160 38.93 -10.99 2.78
C LYS A 160 39.68 -9.95 3.63
N PRO A 161 41.02 -10.02 3.72
CA PRO A 161 41.81 -8.94 4.32
C PRO A 161 41.55 -7.63 3.58
N ASN A 162 41.12 -6.60 4.32
CA ASN A 162 40.89 -5.25 3.82
C ASN A 162 41.13 -4.25 4.96
N GLU A 163 41.24 -2.96 4.61
CA GLU A 163 41.54 -1.87 5.55
C GLU A 163 40.27 -1.25 6.17
N PHE A 164 39.11 -1.90 6.04
CA PHE A 164 37.85 -1.34 6.50
C PHE A 164 37.64 -1.59 8.00
N GLU A 165 37.85 -0.55 8.80
CA GLU A 165 37.84 -0.61 10.28
C GLU A 165 36.50 -1.11 10.86
N GLU A 166 35.37 -0.78 10.23
CA GLU A 166 34.03 -1.15 10.71
C GLU A 166 33.61 -2.58 10.35
N LYS A 167 34.48 -3.36 9.69
CA LYS A 167 34.17 -4.71 9.17
C LYS A 167 33.47 -5.62 10.19
N GLU A 168 33.98 -5.68 11.41
CA GLU A 168 33.42 -6.55 12.47
C GLU A 168 31.98 -6.17 12.87
N HIS A 169 31.62 -4.90 12.71
CA HIS A 169 30.30 -4.38 13.00
C HIS A 169 29.34 -4.52 11.82
N VAL A 170 29.85 -4.39 10.59
CA VAL A 170 29.05 -4.46 9.35
C VAL A 170 28.68 -5.89 8.98
N LEU A 171 29.61 -6.84 9.09
CA LEU A 171 29.40 -8.23 8.68
C LEU A 171 28.15 -8.87 9.33
N PRO A 172 27.95 -8.83 10.66
CA PRO A 172 26.78 -9.43 11.28
C PRO A 172 25.46 -8.78 10.83
N LYS A 173 25.47 -7.46 10.59
CA LYS A 173 24.28 -6.73 10.13
C LYS A 173 23.93 -7.07 8.69
N LEU A 174 24.95 -7.17 7.83
CA LEU A 174 24.79 -7.56 6.44
C LEU A 174 24.21 -8.98 6.33
N ASP A 175 24.72 -9.91 7.14
CA ASP A 175 24.20 -11.27 7.24
C ASP A 175 22.76 -11.31 7.72
N SER A 176 22.46 -10.59 8.81
CA SER A 176 21.11 -10.48 9.34
C SER A 176 20.15 -9.89 8.29
N PHE A 177 20.57 -8.83 7.60
CA PHE A 177 19.78 -8.15 6.59
C PHE A 177 19.47 -9.07 5.39
N ILE A 178 20.48 -9.70 4.81
CA ILE A 178 20.31 -10.64 3.69
C ILE A 178 19.35 -11.78 4.09
N ASN A 179 19.54 -12.37 5.28
CA ASN A 179 18.68 -13.43 5.78
C ASN A 179 17.23 -12.98 5.95
N ILE A 180 16.99 -11.79 6.53
CA ILE A 180 15.65 -11.24 6.71
C ILE A 180 14.97 -11.01 5.36
N VAL A 181 15.67 -10.42 4.39
CA VAL A 181 15.12 -10.15 3.05
C VAL A 181 14.80 -11.46 2.32
N ASN A 182 15.64 -12.49 2.45
CA ASN A 182 15.39 -13.81 1.86
C ASN A 182 14.19 -14.53 2.49
N LEU A 183 14.06 -14.47 3.83
CA LEU A 183 13.01 -15.19 4.55
C LEU A 183 11.64 -14.49 4.53
N SER A 184 11.64 -13.16 4.68
CA SER A 184 10.42 -12.36 4.91
C SER A 184 10.09 -11.40 3.77
N GLY A 185 10.95 -11.31 2.76
CA GLY A 185 10.86 -10.35 1.68
C GLY A 185 11.40 -8.97 2.06
N TYR A 186 11.61 -8.14 1.04
CA TYR A 186 12.03 -6.75 1.20
C TYR A 186 10.83 -5.86 1.58
N ILE A 187 11.08 -4.85 2.42
CA ILE A 187 10.12 -3.81 2.77
C ILE A 187 10.52 -2.54 2.01
N PRO A 188 9.74 -2.09 1.02
CA PRO A 188 10.04 -0.86 0.30
C PRO A 188 10.05 0.37 1.21
N GLN A 189 10.80 1.39 0.80
CA GLN A 189 10.99 2.61 1.59
C GLN A 189 9.66 3.24 2.04
N ALA A 190 8.72 3.43 1.12
CA ALA A 190 7.43 4.05 1.40
C ALA A 190 6.65 3.30 2.49
N LEU A 191 6.57 1.97 2.39
CA LEU A 191 5.94 1.13 3.40
C LEU A 191 6.66 1.22 4.76
N PHE A 192 8.00 1.19 4.77
CA PHE A 192 8.77 1.29 6.00
C PHE A 192 8.49 2.59 6.76
N PHE A 193 8.51 3.73 6.06
CA PHE A 193 8.26 5.03 6.69
C PHE A 193 6.80 5.26 7.04
N ALA A 194 5.84 4.72 6.28
CA ALA A 194 4.43 4.69 6.66
C ALA A 194 4.23 3.96 8.00
N ILE A 195 4.84 2.78 8.17
CA ILE A 195 4.78 2.03 9.44
C ILE A 195 5.38 2.84 10.59
N LYS A 196 6.57 3.43 10.39
CA LYS A 196 7.21 4.26 11.41
C LYS A 196 6.36 5.48 11.78
N ARG A 197 5.70 6.12 10.80
CA ARG A 197 4.80 7.25 11.04
C ARG A 197 3.56 6.84 11.82
N PHE A 198 2.95 5.69 11.50
CA PHE A 198 1.85 5.14 12.28
C PHE A 198 2.22 4.96 13.75
N HIS A 199 3.35 4.29 14.05
CA HIS A 199 3.77 4.07 15.43
C HIS A 199 4.05 5.36 16.19
N ARG A 200 4.71 6.34 15.56
CA ARG A 200 4.93 7.66 16.18
C ARG A 200 3.60 8.36 16.52
N TRP A 201 2.63 8.31 15.61
CA TRP A 201 1.31 8.87 15.89
C TRP A 201 0.58 8.11 17.00
N PHE A 202 0.67 6.78 16.99
CA PHE A 202 -0.01 5.93 17.96
C PHE A 202 0.54 6.13 19.38
N GLU A 203 1.86 6.33 19.52
CA GLU A 203 2.51 6.70 20.78
C GLU A 203 2.05 8.09 21.29
N LEU A 204 1.76 9.03 20.39
CA LEU A 204 1.27 10.36 20.76
C LEU A 204 -0.24 10.40 21.05
N ASN A 205 -0.98 9.40 20.58
CA ASN A 205 -2.44 9.30 20.67
C ASN A 205 -2.84 7.99 21.36
N GLU A 206 -2.31 7.77 22.55
CA GLU A 206 -2.59 6.56 23.35
C GLU A 206 -4.11 6.42 23.58
N GLY A 207 -4.63 5.21 23.35
CA GLY A 207 -6.07 4.95 23.48
C GLY A 207 -6.91 5.40 22.28
N ALA A 208 -6.30 5.76 21.14
CA ALA A 208 -7.03 6.03 19.90
C ALA A 208 -8.07 4.93 19.58
N SER A 209 -9.29 5.33 19.23
CA SER A 209 -10.35 4.40 18.86
C SER A 209 -9.98 3.56 17.63
N LEU A 210 -10.66 2.42 17.43
CA LEU A 210 -10.42 1.57 16.25
C LEU A 210 -10.67 2.33 14.93
N SER A 211 -11.70 3.17 14.89
CA SER A 211 -12.00 4.04 13.74
C SER A 211 -10.89 5.06 13.50
N ALA A 212 -10.40 5.76 14.52
CA ALA A 212 -9.31 6.72 14.37
C ALA A 212 -8.00 6.05 13.90
N GLN A 213 -7.73 4.84 14.38
CA GLN A 213 -6.61 4.03 13.90
C GLN A 213 -6.79 3.62 12.43
N ALA A 214 -7.99 3.22 12.02
CA ALA A 214 -8.27 2.92 10.61
C ALA A 214 -8.18 4.16 9.71
N GLU A 215 -8.61 5.34 10.19
CA GLU A 215 -8.44 6.61 9.48
C GLU A 215 -6.97 6.91 9.26
N MET A 216 -6.15 6.84 10.32
CA MET A 216 -4.72 7.05 10.18
C MET A 216 -4.07 6.02 9.23
N LEU A 217 -4.46 4.74 9.30
CA LEU A 217 -3.95 3.75 8.34
C LEU A 217 -4.34 4.10 6.90
N TYR A 218 -5.58 4.54 6.66
CA TYR A 218 -6.05 4.94 5.35
C TYR A 218 -5.29 6.16 4.81
N ASP A 219 -5.16 7.20 5.64
CA ASP A 219 -4.43 8.43 5.30
C ASP A 219 -2.97 8.15 4.96
N LEU A 220 -2.31 7.27 5.71
CA LEU A 220 -0.94 6.85 5.43
C LEU A 220 -0.85 6.00 4.17
N TYR A 221 -1.88 5.21 3.87
CA TYR A 221 -1.95 4.43 2.63
C TYR A 221 -1.95 5.34 1.40
N GLU A 222 -2.73 6.42 1.45
CA GLU A 222 -2.82 7.43 0.41
C GLU A 222 -1.55 8.28 0.36
N THR A 223 -1.12 8.82 1.49
CA THR A 223 0.03 9.75 1.60
C THR A 223 1.34 9.13 1.09
N TYR A 224 1.52 7.82 1.28
CA TYR A 224 2.71 7.09 0.81
C TYR A 224 2.48 6.33 -0.50
N GLU A 225 1.35 6.57 -1.17
CA GLU A 225 1.01 5.96 -2.47
C GLU A 225 1.11 4.42 -2.43
N LEU A 226 0.70 3.80 -1.31
CA LEU A 226 0.87 2.36 -1.09
C LEU A 226 0.00 1.51 -2.04
N PHE A 227 -1.07 2.09 -2.60
CA PHE A 227 -1.89 1.43 -3.63
C PHE A 227 -1.08 1.11 -4.89
N ASP A 228 -0.29 2.06 -5.38
CA ASP A 228 0.54 1.85 -6.58
C ASP A 228 1.70 0.90 -6.27
N LEU A 229 2.20 0.93 -5.03
CA LEU A 229 3.26 0.06 -4.58
C LEU A 229 2.85 -1.43 -4.54
N GLU A 230 1.56 -1.74 -4.34
CA GLU A 230 1.04 -3.11 -4.37
C GLU A 230 1.23 -3.81 -5.72
N GLU A 231 1.26 -3.07 -6.83
CA GLU A 231 1.48 -3.64 -8.16
C GLU A 231 2.85 -4.31 -8.27
N LYS A 232 3.87 -3.68 -7.66
CA LYS A 232 5.24 -4.19 -7.64
C LYS A 232 5.52 -5.09 -6.43
N TYR A 233 4.80 -4.88 -5.32
CA TYR A 233 4.98 -5.61 -4.08
C TYR A 233 3.61 -6.04 -3.51
N PRO A 234 3.06 -7.20 -3.94
CA PRO A 234 1.69 -7.61 -3.60
C PRO A 234 1.42 -7.77 -2.10
N ALA A 235 2.46 -7.95 -1.29
CA ALA A 235 2.36 -8.11 0.16
C ALA A 235 2.25 -6.78 0.95
N VAL A 236 2.31 -5.61 0.30
CA VAL A 236 2.39 -4.29 0.97
C VAL A 236 1.25 -4.09 1.96
N ARG A 237 0.00 -4.33 1.55
CA ARG A 237 -1.17 -4.16 2.40
C ARG A 237 -1.12 -5.04 3.65
N THR A 238 -0.90 -6.34 3.45
CA THR A 238 -0.84 -7.32 4.55
C THR A 238 0.32 -7.00 5.50
N GLN A 239 1.49 -6.62 4.97
CA GLN A 239 2.62 -6.21 5.79
C GLN A 239 2.36 -4.93 6.58
N PHE A 240 1.66 -3.95 5.98
CA PHE A 240 1.32 -2.72 6.65
C PHE A 240 0.45 -2.99 7.87
N TYR A 241 -0.65 -3.73 7.70
CA TYR A 241 -1.54 -4.10 8.79
C TYR A 241 -0.85 -5.00 9.84
N LEU A 242 -0.07 -5.99 9.39
CA LEU A 242 0.69 -6.88 10.28
C LEU A 242 1.60 -6.09 11.23
N ARG A 243 2.31 -5.10 10.69
CA ARG A 243 3.29 -4.30 11.44
C ARG A 243 2.66 -3.12 12.17
N THR A 244 1.36 -2.89 12.06
CA THR A 244 0.62 -1.80 12.72
C THR A 244 -0.52 -2.36 13.56
N ALA A 245 -1.71 -2.53 12.97
CA ALA A 245 -2.93 -2.97 13.62
C ALA A 245 -2.78 -4.29 14.41
N PHE A 246 -2.02 -5.25 13.86
CA PHE A 246 -1.84 -6.60 14.41
C PHE A 246 -0.49 -6.83 15.10
N LYS A 247 0.28 -5.78 15.38
CA LYS A 247 1.61 -5.90 16.00
C LYS A 247 1.57 -6.67 17.32
N ASP A 248 0.50 -6.49 18.09
CA ASP A 248 0.33 -7.05 19.44
C ASP A 248 -0.65 -8.24 19.47
N SER A 249 -1.01 -8.79 18.29
CA SER A 249 -1.83 -10.00 18.18
C SER A 249 -1.08 -11.27 18.64
N SER A 250 -1.79 -12.38 18.78
CA SER A 250 -1.20 -13.66 19.15
C SER A 250 -0.11 -14.10 18.16
N LYS A 251 0.89 -14.85 18.64
CA LYS A 251 1.99 -15.33 17.80
C LYS A 251 1.48 -16.24 16.68
N GLU A 252 0.47 -17.05 16.98
CA GLU A 252 -0.18 -17.95 16.06
C GLU A 252 -0.85 -17.17 14.91
N PHE A 253 -1.57 -16.09 15.24
CA PHE A 253 -2.22 -15.23 14.25
C PHE A 253 -1.20 -14.45 13.40
N ILE A 254 -0.16 -13.88 14.03
CA ILE A 254 0.96 -13.22 13.34
C ILE A 254 1.64 -14.18 12.37
N ASN A 255 1.86 -15.43 12.76
CA ASN A 255 2.47 -16.44 11.88
C ASN A 255 1.55 -16.79 10.71
N ALA A 256 0.23 -16.88 10.92
CA ALA A 256 -0.72 -17.09 9.83
C ALA A 256 -0.65 -15.97 8.78
N LEU A 257 -0.60 -14.71 9.22
CA LEU A 257 -0.42 -13.57 8.32
C LEU A 257 0.94 -13.57 7.61
N LYS A 258 2.02 -14.00 8.28
CA LYS A 258 3.35 -14.15 7.64
C LYS A 258 3.35 -15.21 6.55
N GLU A 259 2.64 -16.32 6.73
CA GLU A 259 2.49 -17.33 5.69
C GLU A 259 1.71 -16.79 4.48
N ILE A 260 0.69 -15.94 4.71
CA ILE A 260 -0.01 -15.25 3.62
C ILE A 260 0.95 -14.29 2.89
N ILE A 261 1.73 -13.49 3.62
CA ILE A 261 2.75 -12.59 3.03
C ILE A 261 3.76 -13.37 2.18
N LYS A 262 4.22 -14.53 2.65
CA LYS A 262 5.13 -15.39 1.91
C LYS A 262 4.50 -15.83 0.58
N LYS A 263 3.25 -16.28 0.60
CA LYS A 263 2.49 -16.62 -0.63
C LYS A 263 2.32 -15.43 -1.58
N GLN A 264 2.10 -14.23 -1.03
CA GLN A 264 1.99 -13.00 -1.84
C GLN A 264 3.31 -12.63 -2.54
N HIS A 265 4.46 -12.91 -1.91
CA HIS A 265 5.77 -12.68 -2.54
C HIS A 265 6.03 -13.62 -3.72
N ASP A 266 5.47 -14.82 -3.71
CA ASP A 266 5.63 -15.81 -4.79
C ASP A 266 4.89 -15.42 -6.09
N SER A 267 4.27 -14.23 -6.15
CA SER A 267 3.75 -13.46 -7.32
C SER A 267 2.76 -14.16 -8.26
N ASN A 268 2.53 -15.46 -8.11
CA ASN A 268 1.64 -16.29 -8.93
C ASN A 268 0.27 -16.55 -8.28
N VAL A 269 -0.05 -15.86 -7.17
CA VAL A 269 -1.32 -16.06 -6.47
C VAL A 269 -2.28 -14.95 -6.84
N GLU A 270 -3.46 -15.34 -7.36
CA GLU A 270 -4.55 -14.41 -7.65
C GLU A 270 -5.01 -13.67 -6.40
N LYS A 271 -5.40 -12.40 -6.56
CA LYS A 271 -5.77 -11.54 -5.44
C LYS A 271 -7.01 -12.04 -4.72
N GLU A 272 -7.95 -12.64 -5.45
CA GLU A 272 -9.15 -13.29 -4.92
C GLU A 272 -8.77 -14.41 -3.94
N VAL A 273 -7.78 -15.24 -4.28
CA VAL A 273 -7.28 -16.31 -3.41
C VAL A 273 -6.67 -15.72 -2.13
N ILE A 274 -5.94 -14.62 -2.24
CA ILE A 274 -5.39 -13.93 -1.06
C ILE A 274 -6.51 -13.37 -0.17
N GLN A 275 -7.52 -12.74 -0.76
CA GLN A 275 -8.68 -12.23 -0.04
C GLN A 275 -9.44 -13.35 0.68
N GLU A 276 -9.60 -14.52 0.06
CA GLU A 276 -10.19 -15.71 0.66
C GLU A 276 -9.35 -16.23 1.84
N LEU A 277 -8.02 -16.29 1.68
CA LEU A 277 -7.11 -16.71 2.76
C LEU A 277 -7.21 -15.78 3.97
N ILE A 278 -7.23 -14.46 3.76
CA ILE A 278 -7.33 -13.47 4.84
C ILE A 278 -8.71 -13.54 5.49
N SER A 279 -9.78 -13.58 4.69
CA SER A 279 -11.15 -13.68 5.23
C SER A 279 -11.36 -14.99 5.98
N GLY A 280 -10.72 -16.07 5.54
CA GLY A 280 -10.69 -17.38 6.18
C GLY A 280 -10.05 -17.39 7.57
N LEU A 281 -9.25 -16.37 7.95
CA LEU A 281 -8.69 -16.27 9.29
C LEU A 281 -9.77 -16.20 10.37
N HIS A 282 -10.94 -15.62 10.07
CA HIS A 282 -12.09 -15.65 10.99
C HIS A 282 -12.53 -17.08 11.32
N LEU A 283 -12.39 -18.03 10.40
CA LEU A 283 -12.78 -19.42 10.61
C LEU A 283 -11.77 -20.18 11.47
N GLN A 284 -10.48 -19.84 11.35
CA GLN A 284 -9.38 -20.53 12.00
C GLN A 284 -9.09 -20.01 13.41
N PHE A 285 -9.38 -18.74 13.67
CA PHE A 285 -9.05 -18.06 14.92
C PHE A 285 -10.29 -17.52 15.63
N GLN A 286 -10.23 -17.46 16.96
CA GLN A 286 -11.15 -16.64 17.75
C GLN A 286 -10.54 -15.25 17.88
N LEU A 287 -11.00 -14.35 17.00
CA LEU A 287 -10.50 -12.98 16.93
C LEU A 287 -11.09 -12.11 18.05
N SER A 288 -10.27 -11.20 18.57
CA SER A 288 -10.75 -10.06 19.37
C SER A 288 -11.54 -9.07 18.51
N GLU A 289 -12.31 -8.18 19.14
CA GLU A 289 -13.03 -7.10 18.44
C GLU A 289 -12.11 -6.25 17.56
N ARG A 290 -10.91 -5.93 18.07
CA ARG A 290 -9.86 -5.23 17.32
C ARG A 290 -9.44 -6.01 16.08
N GLU A 291 -9.14 -7.31 16.25
CA GLU A 291 -8.68 -8.15 15.15
C GLU A 291 -9.76 -8.33 14.09
N GLU A 292 -11.00 -8.57 14.49
CA GLU A 292 -12.15 -8.67 13.59
C GLU A 292 -12.37 -7.37 12.79
N PHE A 293 -12.28 -6.22 13.45
CA PHE A 293 -12.40 -4.91 12.82
C PHE A 293 -11.35 -4.67 11.73
N PHE A 294 -10.08 -5.01 12.01
CA PHE A 294 -8.99 -4.80 11.07
C PHE A 294 -8.84 -5.90 10.02
N VAL A 295 -9.18 -7.16 10.33
CA VAL A 295 -9.17 -8.26 9.34
C VAL A 295 -10.22 -7.99 8.28
N THR A 296 -11.41 -7.52 8.67
CA THR A 296 -12.45 -7.12 7.73
C THR A 296 -11.94 -6.05 6.74
N ARG A 297 -11.24 -5.02 7.24
CA ARG A 297 -10.67 -3.95 6.39
C ARG A 297 -9.44 -4.38 5.61
N LEU A 298 -8.67 -5.34 6.11
CA LEU A 298 -7.56 -5.94 5.38
C LEU A 298 -8.10 -6.72 4.18
N SER A 299 -9.12 -7.56 4.39
CA SER A 299 -9.80 -8.36 3.36
C SER A 299 -10.54 -7.54 2.31
N PHE A 300 -11.12 -6.40 2.71
CA PHE A 300 -11.97 -5.60 1.83
C PHE A 300 -11.45 -4.15 1.76
N PRO A 301 -10.53 -3.85 0.83
CA PRO A 301 -9.86 -2.55 0.75
C PRO A 301 -10.76 -1.33 0.52
N HIS A 302 -11.96 -1.56 -0.04
CA HIS A 302 -12.93 -0.50 -0.31
C HIS A 302 -13.65 0.01 0.95
N LEU A 303 -13.59 -0.72 2.06
CA LEU A 303 -14.24 -0.32 3.30
C LEU A 303 -13.56 0.90 3.88
N LYS A 304 -14.35 1.95 4.14
CA LYS A 304 -13.87 3.16 4.80
C LYS A 304 -13.64 2.90 6.29
N PRO A 305 -12.80 3.72 6.94
CA PRO A 305 -12.58 3.64 8.38
C PRO A 305 -13.86 3.68 9.21
N THR A 306 -14.83 4.51 8.83
CA THR A 306 -16.12 4.69 9.51
C THR A 306 -17.19 3.68 9.12
N ASP A 307 -16.95 2.82 8.13
CA ASP A 307 -17.98 1.88 7.67
C ASP A 307 -18.27 0.84 8.76
N SER A 308 -19.56 0.62 9.03
CA SER A 308 -20.02 -0.45 9.91
C SER A 308 -20.10 -1.73 9.08
N ALA A 309 -19.04 -2.54 9.15
CA ALA A 309 -18.90 -3.76 8.38
C ALA A 309 -18.31 -4.88 9.25
N ALA A 310 -18.79 -6.10 9.04
CA ALA A 310 -18.34 -7.28 9.76
C ALA A 310 -18.32 -8.52 8.87
N LEU A 311 -17.41 -9.45 9.16
CA LEU A 311 -17.35 -10.76 8.53
C LEU A 311 -18.13 -11.78 9.35
N VAL A 312 -19.28 -12.21 8.84
CA VAL A 312 -20.13 -13.18 9.53
C VAL A 312 -19.81 -14.60 9.05
N LYS A 313 -19.65 -15.53 10.00
CA LYS A 313 -19.53 -16.97 9.70
C LYS A 313 -20.88 -17.49 9.22
N VAL A 314 -20.89 -18.00 8.01
CA VAL A 314 -22.07 -18.57 7.37
C VAL A 314 -21.91 -20.07 7.30
N LYS A 315 -22.76 -20.81 8.02
CA LYS A 315 -22.90 -22.25 7.82
C LYS A 315 -23.82 -22.50 6.63
N SER A 316 -23.26 -23.10 5.59
CA SER A 316 -24.00 -23.63 4.43
C SER A 316 -23.96 -25.16 4.44
N ASP A 317 -24.84 -25.79 3.66
CA ASP A 317 -24.85 -27.24 3.49
C ASP A 317 -23.52 -27.77 2.88
N PHE A 318 -22.73 -26.90 2.25
CA PHE A 318 -21.44 -27.21 1.61
C PHE A 318 -20.22 -26.80 2.45
N GLY A 319 -20.41 -26.30 3.68
CA GLY A 319 -19.33 -25.89 4.57
C GLY A 319 -19.53 -24.52 5.22
N THR A 320 -18.52 -24.04 5.96
CA THR A 320 -18.55 -22.72 6.59
C THR A 320 -17.82 -21.71 5.71
N ALA A 321 -18.52 -20.67 5.24
CA ALA A 321 -17.97 -19.56 4.46
C ALA A 321 -17.98 -18.27 5.28
N THR A 322 -17.25 -17.25 4.85
CA THR A 322 -17.32 -15.89 5.41
C THR A 322 -18.12 -15.00 4.47
N ASN A 323 -18.97 -14.14 5.04
CA ASN A 323 -19.82 -13.24 4.27
C ASN A 323 -19.67 -11.82 4.83
N LEU A 324 -19.31 -10.89 3.95
CA LEU A 324 -19.21 -9.48 4.29
C LEU A 324 -20.60 -8.87 4.43
N VAL A 325 -20.88 -8.39 5.64
CA VAL A 325 -22.10 -7.66 5.97
C VAL A 325 -21.75 -6.20 6.17
N VAL A 326 -22.35 -5.33 5.35
CA VAL A 326 -22.22 -3.87 5.48
C VAL A 326 -23.54 -3.31 5.98
N GLN A 327 -23.50 -2.54 7.07
CA GLN A 327 -24.67 -1.86 7.61
C GLN A 327 -24.70 -0.43 7.10
N LEU A 328 -25.84 -0.07 6.51
CA LEU A 328 -26.13 1.26 5.98
C LEU A 328 -27.38 1.82 6.64
N ILE A 329 -27.57 3.12 6.48
CA ILE A 329 -28.74 3.86 6.98
C ILE A 329 -29.53 4.34 5.77
N ASP A 330 -30.86 4.16 5.80
CA ASP A 330 -31.77 4.61 4.75
C ASP A 330 -32.09 6.11 4.90
N ASN A 331 -32.85 6.70 3.96
CA ASN A 331 -33.17 8.13 4.00
C ASN A 331 -33.99 8.56 5.25
N ASP A 332 -34.63 7.61 5.94
CA ASP A 332 -35.44 7.83 7.14
C ASP A 332 -34.66 7.51 8.43
N ASN A 333 -33.34 7.36 8.34
CA ASN A 333 -32.45 6.94 9.42
C ASN A 333 -32.68 5.51 9.95
N VAL A 334 -33.30 4.64 9.16
CA VAL A 334 -33.52 3.23 9.52
C VAL A 334 -32.35 2.37 9.06
N PRO A 335 -31.75 1.55 9.94
CA PRO A 335 -30.65 0.69 9.55
C PRO A 335 -31.12 -0.48 8.67
N TYR A 336 -30.29 -0.82 7.69
CA TYR A 336 -30.41 -2.02 6.87
C TYR A 336 -29.02 -2.60 6.59
N THR A 337 -28.96 -3.85 6.16
CA THR A 337 -27.69 -4.52 5.87
C THR A 337 -27.64 -4.99 4.44
N ILE A 338 -26.45 -4.98 3.84
CA ILE A 338 -26.18 -5.52 2.51
C ILE A 338 -25.16 -6.65 2.64
N ARG A 339 -25.47 -7.80 2.03
CA ARG A 339 -24.59 -8.98 1.99
C ARG A 339 -24.94 -9.93 0.85
N ASN A 340 -24.10 -10.94 0.61
CA ASN A 340 -24.46 -12.04 -0.26
C ASN A 340 -25.57 -12.89 0.41
N PRO A 341 -26.48 -13.52 -0.35
CA PRO A 341 -27.42 -14.47 0.23
C PRO A 341 -26.69 -15.68 0.83
N ILE A 342 -27.25 -16.21 1.91
CA ILE A 342 -26.66 -17.30 2.71
C ILE A 342 -27.31 -18.65 2.37
N THR A 343 -28.56 -18.63 1.90
CA THR A 343 -29.30 -19.87 1.60
C THR A 343 -30.00 -19.78 0.25
N PRO A 344 -30.27 -20.93 -0.40
CA PRO A 344 -31.12 -20.97 -1.60
C PRO A 344 -32.50 -20.34 -1.36
N LYS A 345 -33.05 -20.42 -0.14
CA LYS A 345 -34.32 -19.79 0.23
C LYS A 345 -34.27 -18.27 0.11
N GLU A 346 -33.14 -17.64 0.39
CA GLU A 346 -32.96 -16.19 0.21
C GLU A 346 -32.92 -15.83 -1.27
N ILE A 347 -32.26 -16.64 -2.11
CA ILE A 347 -32.26 -16.47 -3.57
C ILE A 347 -33.70 -16.59 -4.11
N SER A 348 -34.47 -17.58 -3.66
CA SER A 348 -35.89 -17.72 -4.03
C SER A 348 -36.74 -16.53 -3.58
N ARG A 349 -36.47 -15.96 -2.39
CA ARG A 349 -37.16 -14.74 -1.92
C ARG A 349 -36.82 -13.52 -2.78
N LEU A 350 -35.56 -13.37 -3.19
CA LEU A 350 -35.15 -12.32 -4.12
C LEU A 350 -35.82 -12.50 -5.48
N HIS A 351 -35.88 -13.73 -6.01
CA HIS A 351 -36.60 -14.04 -7.25
C HIS A 351 -38.07 -13.64 -7.17
N LYS A 352 -38.74 -14.02 -6.06
CA LYS A 352 -40.12 -13.63 -5.78
C LYS A 352 -40.30 -12.11 -5.77
N LEU A 353 -39.35 -11.38 -5.21
CA LEU A 353 -39.39 -9.91 -5.17
C LEU A 353 -39.32 -9.29 -6.58
N PHE A 354 -38.50 -9.84 -7.48
CA PHE A 354 -38.53 -9.45 -8.90
C PHE A 354 -39.89 -9.72 -9.53
N PHE A 355 -40.46 -10.90 -9.30
CA PHE A 355 -41.78 -11.28 -9.82
C PHE A 355 -42.90 -10.36 -9.32
N GLU A 356 -42.95 -10.06 -8.02
CA GLU A 356 -43.92 -9.14 -7.40
C GLU A 356 -43.85 -7.70 -7.95
N THR A 357 -42.72 -7.34 -8.56
CA THR A 357 -42.51 -6.03 -9.20
C THR A 357 -42.68 -6.07 -10.72
N ASN A 358 -43.24 -7.16 -11.25
CA ASN A 358 -43.46 -7.42 -12.68
C ASN A 358 -42.16 -7.45 -13.51
N LEU A 359 -41.05 -7.85 -12.89
CA LEU A 359 -39.78 -8.07 -13.57
C LEU A 359 -39.57 -9.59 -13.74
N ASN A 360 -39.77 -10.08 -14.97
CA ASN A 360 -39.41 -11.46 -15.29
C ASN A 360 -37.88 -11.59 -15.37
N VAL A 361 -37.32 -12.48 -14.56
CA VAL A 361 -35.88 -12.73 -14.45
C VAL A 361 -35.60 -14.23 -14.44
N HIS A 362 -34.50 -14.61 -15.08
CA HIS A 362 -33.98 -15.96 -15.09
C HIS A 362 -32.64 -15.95 -14.35
N PHE A 363 -32.46 -16.86 -13.41
CA PHE A 363 -31.22 -16.99 -12.65
C PHE A 363 -30.43 -18.17 -13.20
N ASN A 364 -29.16 -17.91 -13.52
CA ASN A 364 -28.22 -18.92 -14.01
C ASN A 364 -27.17 -19.25 -12.94
N PRO A 365 -26.47 -20.39 -13.05
CA PRO A 365 -25.43 -20.78 -12.11
C PRO A 365 -24.27 -19.78 -12.01
N GLU A 366 -23.93 -19.08 -13.10
CA GLU A 366 -22.89 -18.05 -13.09
C GLU A 366 -23.30 -16.74 -12.38
N HIS A 367 -24.57 -16.59 -12.01
CA HIS A 367 -25.04 -15.38 -11.33
C HIS A 367 -24.59 -15.33 -9.88
N GLN A 368 -24.03 -14.18 -9.53
CA GLN A 368 -23.79 -13.73 -8.18
C GLN A 368 -24.92 -12.81 -7.73
N PHE A 369 -25.14 -12.73 -6.42
CA PHE A 369 -26.30 -12.06 -5.84
C PHE A 369 -25.90 -11.17 -4.66
N LEU A 370 -26.57 -10.02 -4.56
CA LEU A 370 -26.45 -9.12 -3.42
C LEU A 370 -27.85 -8.79 -2.91
N VAL A 371 -28.07 -8.92 -1.60
CA VAL A 371 -29.37 -8.69 -0.97
C VAL A 371 -29.28 -7.59 0.08
N ALA A 372 -30.31 -6.74 0.14
CA ALA A 372 -30.52 -5.78 1.22
C ALA A 372 -31.57 -6.34 2.19
N LEU A 373 -31.24 -6.37 3.49
CA LEU A 373 -32.11 -6.84 4.55
C LEU A 373 -32.46 -5.69 5.51
N SER A 374 -33.74 -5.59 5.87
CA SER A 374 -34.19 -4.71 6.96
C SER A 374 -33.51 -5.11 8.28
N GLU A 375 -33.54 -4.24 9.30
CA GLU A 375 -33.16 -4.56 10.68
C GLU A 375 -33.77 -5.89 11.20
N ARG A 376 -35.02 -6.19 10.81
CA ARG A 376 -35.71 -7.45 11.19
C ARG A 376 -35.32 -8.68 10.36
N GLY A 377 -34.34 -8.57 9.46
CA GLY A 377 -33.85 -9.66 8.61
C GLY A 377 -34.72 -10.01 7.39
N PHE A 378 -35.68 -9.18 6.99
CA PHE A 378 -36.44 -9.38 5.75
C PHE A 378 -35.68 -8.85 4.53
N ILE A 379 -35.69 -9.59 3.42
CA ILE A 379 -35.15 -9.10 2.14
C ILE A 379 -36.06 -7.99 1.62
N ILE A 380 -35.51 -6.78 1.57
CA ILE A 380 -36.20 -5.55 1.12
C ILE A 380 -35.74 -5.09 -0.26
N GLY A 381 -34.64 -5.63 -0.76
CA GLY A 381 -34.13 -5.38 -2.10
C GLY A 381 -32.99 -6.33 -2.46
N GLY A 382 -32.55 -6.27 -3.70
CA GLY A 382 -31.36 -6.98 -4.16
C GLY A 382 -31.09 -6.83 -5.65
N LEU A 383 -29.96 -7.38 -6.07
CA LEU A 383 -29.53 -7.42 -7.46
C LEU A 383 -28.79 -8.71 -7.75
N PHE A 384 -28.59 -8.99 -9.04
CA PHE A 384 -27.75 -10.08 -9.51
C PHE A 384 -26.89 -9.63 -10.69
N TYR A 385 -25.72 -10.23 -10.80
CA TYR A 385 -24.70 -9.89 -11.78
C TYR A 385 -23.84 -11.12 -12.10
N SER A 386 -23.08 -11.06 -13.18
CA SER A 386 -22.10 -12.09 -13.55
C SER A 386 -20.77 -11.44 -13.94
N ARG A 387 -19.68 -12.17 -13.74
CA ARG A 387 -18.37 -11.77 -14.29
C ARG A 387 -18.34 -12.16 -15.76
N VAL A 388 -18.00 -11.20 -16.63
CA VAL A 388 -17.91 -11.42 -18.08
C VAL A 388 -16.49 -11.80 -18.47
N ASP A 389 -15.53 -11.06 -17.91
CA ASP A 389 -14.09 -11.26 -18.11
C ASP A 389 -13.32 -10.72 -16.89
N ASP A 390 -11.99 -10.75 -16.98
CA ASP A 390 -11.09 -10.35 -15.87
C ASP A 390 -11.19 -8.86 -15.50
N GLN A 391 -11.84 -8.04 -16.33
CA GLN A 391 -11.92 -6.58 -16.16
C GLN A 391 -13.36 -6.07 -16.09
N THR A 392 -14.35 -6.91 -16.41
CA THR A 392 -15.74 -6.49 -16.62
C THR A 392 -16.74 -7.40 -15.91
N ALA A 393 -17.66 -6.80 -15.16
CA ALA A 393 -18.88 -7.45 -14.68
C ALA A 393 -20.11 -6.94 -15.44
N HIS A 394 -21.11 -7.80 -15.60
CA HIS A 394 -22.43 -7.45 -16.13
C HIS A 394 -23.47 -7.51 -15.01
N MET A 395 -24.05 -6.37 -14.67
CA MET A 395 -25.19 -6.30 -13.77
C MET A 395 -26.50 -6.44 -14.55
N GLU A 396 -27.23 -7.50 -14.25
CA GLU A 396 -28.47 -7.86 -14.95
C GLU A 396 -29.63 -6.96 -14.53
N LYS A 397 -30.10 -7.08 -13.28
CA LYS A 397 -31.21 -6.29 -12.76
C LYS A 397 -31.08 -6.03 -11.26
N ILE A 398 -31.75 -4.97 -10.82
CA ILE A 398 -31.89 -4.54 -9.43
C ILE A 398 -33.38 -4.37 -9.10
N VAL A 399 -33.77 -4.74 -7.88
CA VAL A 399 -35.13 -4.57 -7.36
C VAL A 399 -35.13 -4.07 -5.92
N VAL A 400 -36.11 -3.22 -5.61
CA VAL A 400 -36.45 -2.81 -4.24
C VAL A 400 -37.95 -2.99 -4.04
N SER A 401 -38.31 -3.59 -2.91
CA SER A 401 -39.69 -3.78 -2.47
C SER A 401 -40.43 -2.46 -2.46
N SER A 402 -41.68 -2.46 -2.93
CA SER A 402 -42.50 -1.25 -3.12
C SER A 402 -42.59 -0.38 -1.87
N ARG A 403 -42.62 -1.00 -0.68
CA ARG A 403 -42.69 -0.34 0.62
C ARG A 403 -41.41 0.41 1.03
N TYR A 404 -40.28 0.10 0.39
CA TYR A 404 -38.95 0.63 0.72
C TYR A 404 -38.35 1.44 -0.45
N ARG A 405 -39.16 1.74 -1.48
CA ARG A 405 -38.71 2.55 -2.62
C ARG A 405 -38.59 4.01 -2.20
N ARG A 406 -37.64 4.72 -2.82
CA ARG A 406 -37.29 6.14 -2.54
C ARG A 406 -36.64 6.40 -1.18
N ASN A 407 -36.25 5.35 -0.46
CA ASN A 407 -35.55 5.43 0.82
C ASN A 407 -34.03 5.19 0.70
N GLY A 408 -33.44 5.32 -0.48
CA GLY A 408 -31.98 5.14 -0.65
C GLY A 408 -31.49 3.68 -0.74
N ILE A 409 -32.35 2.67 -0.53
CA ILE A 409 -31.95 1.25 -0.58
C ILE A 409 -31.31 0.84 -1.92
N SER A 410 -31.87 1.31 -3.04
CA SER A 410 -31.31 0.98 -4.37
C SER A 410 -29.94 1.62 -4.59
N GLU A 411 -29.73 2.81 -4.04
CA GLU A 411 -28.45 3.53 -4.10
C GLU A 411 -27.39 2.84 -3.24
N GLY A 412 -27.75 2.41 -2.03
CA GLY A 412 -26.87 1.59 -1.20
C GLY A 412 -26.45 0.29 -1.89
N LEU A 413 -27.39 -0.43 -2.50
CA LEU A 413 -27.09 -1.65 -3.28
C LEU A 413 -26.15 -1.40 -4.46
N MET A 414 -26.36 -0.33 -5.23
CA MET A 414 -25.49 0.02 -6.36
C MET A 414 -24.08 0.41 -5.90
N ASN A 415 -23.98 1.27 -4.89
CA ASN A 415 -22.70 1.74 -4.38
C ASN A 415 -21.91 0.59 -3.75
N GLU A 416 -22.57 -0.28 -3.00
CA GLU A 416 -21.94 -1.46 -2.42
C GLU A 416 -21.49 -2.46 -3.50
N LEU A 417 -22.28 -2.67 -4.55
CA LEU A 417 -21.85 -3.46 -5.70
C LEU A 417 -20.58 -2.86 -6.31
N PHE A 418 -20.55 -1.56 -6.58
CA PHE A 418 -19.35 -0.92 -7.15
C PHE A 418 -18.14 -1.04 -6.24
N ASN A 419 -18.31 -0.87 -4.93
CA ASN A 419 -17.23 -0.99 -3.96
C ASN A 419 -16.65 -2.41 -3.95
N ARG A 420 -17.52 -3.44 -3.97
CA ARG A 420 -17.08 -4.85 -4.07
C ARG A 420 -16.35 -5.12 -5.38
N LEU A 421 -16.92 -4.72 -6.52
CA LEU A 421 -16.29 -4.92 -7.83
C LEU A 421 -14.97 -4.16 -7.97
N LYS A 422 -14.84 -2.95 -7.38
CA LYS A 422 -13.56 -2.23 -7.27
C LYS A 422 -12.56 -2.98 -6.41
N GLY A 423 -13.00 -3.57 -5.30
CA GLY A 423 -12.20 -4.44 -4.46
C GLY A 423 -11.69 -5.69 -5.20
N GLU A 424 -12.49 -6.21 -6.13
CA GLU A 424 -12.12 -7.29 -7.06
C GLU A 424 -11.31 -6.80 -8.28
N HIS A 425 -10.88 -5.54 -8.30
CA HIS A 425 -10.10 -4.91 -9.37
C HIS A 425 -10.76 -4.91 -10.76
N LEU A 426 -12.08 -5.04 -10.81
CA LEU A 426 -12.81 -4.85 -12.05
C LEU A 426 -12.81 -3.37 -12.44
N LYS A 427 -12.57 -3.11 -13.72
CA LYS A 427 -12.52 -1.74 -14.27
C LYS A 427 -13.89 -1.28 -14.74
N TYR A 428 -14.71 -2.19 -15.23
CA TYR A 428 -15.96 -1.85 -15.88
C TYR A 428 -17.14 -2.62 -15.29
N VAL A 429 -18.26 -1.91 -15.15
CA VAL A 429 -19.57 -2.53 -14.91
C VAL A 429 -20.45 -2.20 -16.10
N THR A 430 -21.04 -3.22 -16.68
CA THR A 430 -22.02 -3.06 -17.77
C THR A 430 -23.41 -3.42 -17.27
N THR A 431 -24.44 -2.87 -17.91
CA THR A 431 -25.83 -3.27 -17.66
C THR A 431 -26.67 -3.08 -18.92
N GLY A 432 -27.82 -3.75 -19.00
CA GLY A 432 -28.77 -3.57 -20.09
C GLY A 432 -29.38 -2.16 -20.15
N PHE A 433 -30.13 -1.88 -21.21
CA PHE A 433 -30.73 -0.56 -21.46
C PHE A 433 -32.11 -0.36 -20.79
N PHE A 434 -32.29 -0.89 -19.58
CA PHE A 434 -33.55 -0.76 -18.84
C PHE A 434 -33.54 0.50 -17.96
N ARG A 435 -34.49 1.41 -18.13
CA ARG A 435 -34.58 2.68 -17.34
C ARG A 435 -33.23 3.42 -17.27
N PRO A 436 -32.65 3.80 -18.41
CA PRO A 436 -31.29 4.36 -18.47
C PRO A 436 -31.11 5.61 -17.59
N GLU A 437 -32.16 6.39 -17.36
CA GLU A 437 -32.13 7.57 -16.48
C GLU A 437 -31.75 7.21 -15.04
N TYR A 438 -32.15 6.03 -14.57
CA TYR A 438 -31.73 5.55 -13.25
C TYR A 438 -30.20 5.37 -13.20
N PHE A 439 -29.64 4.70 -14.22
CA PHE A 439 -28.23 4.34 -14.30
C PHE A 439 -27.32 5.52 -14.61
N TYR A 440 -27.78 6.50 -15.40
CA TYR A 440 -27.02 7.72 -15.67
C TYR A 440 -26.65 8.49 -14.41
N ARG A 441 -27.49 8.43 -13.36
CA ARG A 441 -27.19 9.05 -12.05
C ARG A 441 -26.02 8.38 -11.33
N PHE A 442 -25.71 7.13 -11.67
CA PHE A 442 -24.55 6.40 -11.17
C PHE A 442 -23.34 6.50 -12.11
N GLY A 443 -23.38 7.41 -13.11
CA GLY A 443 -22.26 7.65 -14.02
C GLY A 443 -22.13 6.63 -15.15
N PHE A 444 -23.13 5.77 -15.37
CA PHE A 444 -23.18 4.94 -16.57
C PHE A 444 -23.32 5.81 -17.83
N LYS A 445 -22.74 5.35 -18.93
CA LYS A 445 -22.77 6.02 -20.24
C LYS A 445 -22.95 5.00 -21.36
N ILE A 446 -23.31 5.51 -22.53
CA ILE A 446 -23.35 4.71 -23.77
C ILE A 446 -21.94 4.72 -24.36
N GLU A 447 -21.39 3.54 -24.62
CA GLU A 447 -20.14 3.38 -25.35
C GLU A 447 -20.29 2.41 -26.50
N ARG A 448 -19.71 2.73 -27.65
CA ARG A 448 -19.88 1.96 -28.91
C ARG A 448 -19.37 0.52 -28.82
N LYS A 449 -18.49 0.21 -27.87
CA LYS A 449 -17.90 -1.12 -27.67
C LYS A 449 -18.84 -2.08 -26.93
N TYR A 450 -19.85 -1.56 -26.23
CA TYR A 450 -20.75 -2.34 -25.39
C TYR A 450 -22.19 -2.26 -25.92
N SER A 451 -22.94 -3.36 -25.82
CA SER A 451 -24.35 -3.42 -26.25
C SER A 451 -25.31 -2.67 -25.31
N GLY A 452 -24.85 -2.30 -24.12
CA GLY A 452 -25.64 -1.65 -23.08
C GLY A 452 -24.96 -0.39 -22.53
N LEU A 453 -25.28 -0.09 -21.28
CA LEU A 453 -24.65 0.99 -20.53
C LEU A 453 -23.37 0.48 -19.86
N VAL A 454 -22.34 1.32 -19.80
CA VAL A 454 -21.07 1.01 -19.13
C VAL A 454 -20.71 2.10 -18.12
N LYS A 455 -20.16 1.69 -16.98
CA LYS A 455 -19.54 2.55 -15.97
C LYS A 455 -18.08 2.13 -15.81
N ASP A 456 -17.20 3.11 -15.91
CA ASP A 456 -15.80 2.99 -15.49
C ASP A 456 -15.72 3.17 -13.97
N LEU A 457 -15.19 2.17 -13.27
CA LEU A 457 -15.05 2.14 -11.82
C LEU A 457 -13.83 2.91 -11.31
N LEU A 458 -12.81 3.12 -12.16
CA LEU A 458 -11.56 3.79 -11.81
C LEU A 458 -11.63 5.31 -11.94
N ASN A 459 -12.37 5.81 -12.94
CA ASN A 459 -12.47 7.25 -13.24
C ASN A 459 -13.57 8.00 -12.47
N ASP A 460 -14.00 7.49 -11.32
CA ASP A 460 -15.12 8.05 -10.55
C ASP A 460 -14.74 9.23 -9.64
N GLY A 461 -13.52 9.77 -9.76
CA GLY A 461 -13.02 10.91 -8.99
C GLY A 461 -12.59 12.07 -9.89
N ASN A 462 -13.55 12.96 -10.21
CA ASN A 462 -13.37 14.40 -10.44
C ASN A 462 -14.53 14.99 -11.24
N LYS A 463 -15.73 15.00 -10.64
CA LYS A 463 -16.73 16.04 -10.91
C LYS A 463 -17.52 16.31 -9.63
N LYS A 464 -16.97 17.19 -8.80
CA LYS A 464 -17.79 18.15 -8.06
C LYS A 464 -17.46 19.54 -8.58
#